data_AF-A0A948EW81-F1
#
_entry.id   AF-A0A948EW81-F1
#
_cell.length_a   1.000
_cell.length_b   1.000
_cell.length_c   1.000
_cell.angle_alpha   90.00
_cell.angle_beta   90.00
_cell.angle_gamma   90.00
#
_symmetry.space_group_name_H-M   'P 1'
#
loop_
_entity.id
_entity.type
_entity.pdbx_description
1 polymer ?
#
loop_
_entity_poly.entity_id
_entity_poly.type
_entity_poly.pdbx_seq_one_letter_code
_entity_poly.pdbx_strand_id
1 'polypeptide(L)'
;MRTLTWLCLFLSTLPAVPAWADKPIQEAPPRMAPEAATFADTRLAVYAWHPDQVFPVLARTGMYTVLAFEEGERVQGVYLSDTARWQFHVAGDKRHIFIRPFADIGVGAFNSGTVITDRRVYQLVLESRGENERWHQRVSWYIPGAAFDELEAAQVG
;
A
#
# COMPACT_ATOMS: atom_id res chain seq x y z
N MET A 1 46.39 66.50 -36.72
CA MET A 1 45.43 65.37 -36.66
C MET A 1 45.72 64.55 -35.41
N ARG A 2 44.71 64.48 -34.52
CA ARG A 2 44.43 63.56 -33.40
C ARG A 2 45.46 63.32 -32.27
N THR A 3 45.02 63.77 -31.10
CA THR A 3 45.48 63.60 -29.72
C THR A 3 45.16 62.20 -29.18
N LEU A 4 45.86 61.73 -28.14
CA LEU A 4 45.31 60.77 -27.18
C LEU A 4 46.00 60.88 -25.81
N THR A 5 45.22 61.24 -24.80
CA THR A 5 45.58 61.28 -23.38
C THR A 5 45.06 60.01 -22.72
N TRP A 6 45.88 59.37 -21.90
CA TRP A 6 45.59 58.12 -21.20
C TRP A 6 45.07 58.44 -19.79
N LEU A 7 43.94 57.85 -19.37
CA LEU A 7 43.47 57.92 -17.99
C LEU A 7 43.12 56.51 -17.47
N CYS A 8 43.76 56.16 -16.36
CA CYS A 8 43.62 54.91 -15.64
C CYS A 8 42.25 54.76 -14.96
N LEU A 9 41.70 53.55 -14.94
CA LEU A 9 40.55 53.17 -14.13
C LEU A 9 40.94 51.99 -13.22
N PHE A 10 40.90 52.23 -11.91
CA PHE A 10 40.96 51.19 -10.89
C PHE A 10 39.61 50.48 -10.81
N LEU A 11 39.63 49.16 -10.98
CA LEU A 11 38.45 48.30 -10.97
C LEU A 11 38.22 47.77 -9.55
N SER A 12 37.22 48.31 -8.85
CA SER A 12 36.69 47.69 -7.62
C SER A 12 35.68 46.63 -8.02
N THR A 13 35.90 45.38 -7.59
CA THR A 13 35.00 44.26 -7.85
C THR A 13 34.07 44.06 -6.66
N LEU A 14 32.80 44.42 -6.81
CA LEU A 14 31.76 43.92 -5.91
C LEU A 14 31.52 42.44 -6.23
N PRO A 15 31.39 41.56 -5.22
CA PRO A 15 31.07 40.17 -5.46
C PRO A 15 29.69 40.09 -6.11
N ALA A 16 29.63 39.47 -7.28
CA ALA A 16 28.38 39.23 -7.98
C ALA A 16 27.47 38.38 -7.10
N VAL A 17 26.30 38.91 -6.73
CA VAL A 17 25.25 38.11 -6.12
C VAL A 17 24.83 37.08 -7.17
N PRO A 18 24.90 35.78 -6.86
CA PRO A 18 24.66 34.79 -7.89
C PRO A 18 23.17 34.81 -8.27
N ALA A 19 22.89 34.75 -9.56
CA ALA A 19 21.57 34.98 -10.16
C ALA A 19 20.44 34.02 -9.67
N TRP A 20 20.75 33.04 -8.83
CA TRP A 20 19.77 32.13 -8.22
C TRP A 20 19.19 32.67 -6.90
N ALA A 21 19.82 33.67 -6.27
CA ALA A 21 19.40 34.20 -4.98
C ALA A 21 18.12 35.08 -5.06
N ASP A 22 17.78 35.59 -6.24
CA ASP A 22 16.60 36.47 -6.44
C ASP A 22 15.32 35.70 -6.83
N LYS A 23 15.34 34.36 -6.88
CA LYS A 23 14.12 33.62 -7.15
C LYS A 23 13.27 33.58 -5.87
N PRO A 24 12.05 34.16 -5.87
CA PRO A 24 11.15 34.04 -4.73
C PRO A 24 10.90 32.55 -4.49
N ILE A 25 10.94 32.12 -3.22
CA ILE A 25 10.53 30.78 -2.82
C ILE A 25 9.09 30.61 -3.33
N GLN A 26 8.91 29.79 -4.37
CA GLN A 26 7.58 29.39 -4.78
C GLN A 26 7.04 28.50 -3.68
N GLU A 27 6.10 29.01 -2.88
CA GLU A 27 5.34 28.18 -1.96
C GLU A 27 4.73 27.03 -2.76
N ALA A 28 5.03 25.80 -2.35
CA ALA A 28 4.39 24.64 -2.94
C ALA A 28 2.87 24.82 -2.82
N PRO A 29 2.09 24.53 -3.87
CA PRO A 29 0.64 24.59 -3.76
C PRO A 29 0.18 23.74 -2.56
N PRO A 30 -0.89 24.13 -1.86
CA PRO A 30 -1.40 23.36 -0.73
C PRO A 30 -1.56 21.90 -1.18
N ARG A 31 -0.94 20.98 -0.45
CA ARG A 31 -1.11 19.55 -0.69
C ARG A 31 -2.59 19.25 -0.44
N MET A 32 -3.38 19.14 -1.51
CA MET A 32 -4.76 18.67 -1.37
C MET A 32 -4.70 17.33 -0.64
N ALA A 33 -5.39 17.21 0.50
CA ALA A 33 -5.64 15.91 1.10
C ALA A 33 -6.33 15.02 0.04
N PRO A 34 -6.05 13.70 -0.01
CA PRO A 34 -6.72 12.83 -0.98
C PRO A 34 -8.24 12.97 -0.86
N GLU A 35 -8.90 13.36 -1.94
CA GLU A 35 -10.37 13.35 -2.04
C GLU A 35 -10.86 11.90 -2.26
N ALA A 36 -12.00 11.57 -1.67
CA ALA A 36 -12.36 10.22 -1.22
C ALA A 36 -12.47 9.11 -2.30
N ALA A 37 -12.14 7.87 -1.93
CA ALA A 37 -12.29 6.68 -2.78
C ALA A 37 -13.75 6.43 -3.23
N THR A 38 -13.95 5.96 -4.48
CA THR A 38 -15.23 5.48 -5.05
C THR A 38 -14.89 4.32 -6.03
N PHE A 39 -15.72 3.34 -6.41
CA PHE A 39 -17.16 3.14 -6.32
C PHE A 39 -17.56 2.32 -5.08
N ALA A 40 -18.61 2.82 -4.40
CA ALA A 40 -18.96 2.68 -2.99
C ALA A 40 -18.64 1.33 -2.32
N ASP A 41 -17.73 1.21 -1.36
CA ASP A 41 -16.73 2.13 -0.78
C ASP A 41 -15.56 1.21 -0.35
N THR A 42 -14.55 1.22 -1.22
CA THR A 42 -13.36 0.37 -1.26
C THR A 42 -12.44 0.61 -0.06
N ARG A 43 -12.01 -0.45 0.65
CA ARG A 43 -11.18 -0.32 1.86
C ARG A 43 -9.84 -1.06 1.81
N LEU A 44 -8.86 -0.44 2.45
CA LEU A 44 -7.62 -1.09 2.87
C LEU A 44 -7.82 -1.54 4.32
N ALA A 45 -8.32 -2.76 4.49
CA ALA A 45 -8.53 -3.34 5.81
C ALA A 45 -7.18 -3.77 6.40
N VAL A 46 -6.95 -3.39 7.66
CA VAL A 46 -5.79 -3.82 8.43
C VAL A 46 -6.28 -4.48 9.71
N TYR A 47 -5.90 -5.72 9.95
CA TYR A 47 -6.26 -6.48 11.15
C TYR A 47 -5.05 -6.70 12.06
N ALA A 48 -5.28 -6.75 13.37
CA ALA A 48 -4.31 -7.35 14.29
C ALA A 48 -4.31 -8.86 14.07
N TRP A 49 -3.15 -9.47 13.83
CA TRP A 49 -3.10 -10.93 13.74
C TRP A 49 -3.18 -11.58 15.13
N HIS A 50 -3.97 -12.64 15.22
CA HIS A 50 -4.02 -13.57 16.36
C HIS A 50 -4.33 -14.98 15.82
N PRO A 51 -3.71 -16.04 16.35
CA PRO A 51 -3.93 -17.41 15.86
C PRO A 51 -5.38 -17.89 16.01
N ASP A 52 -6.09 -17.42 17.04
CA ASP A 52 -7.48 -17.80 17.33
C ASP A 52 -8.54 -16.87 16.69
N GLN A 53 -8.16 -16.11 15.65
CA GLN A 53 -9.05 -15.17 14.99
C GLN A 53 -9.38 -15.58 13.56
N VAL A 54 -10.65 -15.36 13.18
CA VAL A 54 -11.12 -15.46 11.78
C VAL A 54 -11.22 -14.04 11.20
N PHE A 55 -10.66 -13.85 10.01
CA PHE A 55 -10.58 -12.56 9.35
C PHE A 55 -11.61 -12.44 8.22
N PRO A 56 -12.50 -11.42 8.26
CA PRO A 56 -13.46 -11.20 7.20
C PRO A 56 -12.80 -10.57 5.96
N VAL A 57 -13.17 -11.07 4.79
CA VAL A 57 -12.74 -10.55 3.49
C VAL A 57 -13.98 -10.27 2.65
N LEU A 58 -14.29 -8.98 2.49
CA LEU A 58 -15.40 -8.52 1.68
C LEU A 58 -14.93 -8.36 0.24
N ALA A 59 -15.31 -9.26 -0.66
CA ALA A 59 -14.82 -9.29 -2.03
C ALA A 59 -15.92 -8.91 -3.01
N ARG A 60 -15.65 -7.94 -3.90
CA ARG A 60 -16.62 -7.47 -4.88
C ARG A 60 -16.52 -8.28 -6.18
N THR A 61 -17.66 -8.67 -6.74
CA THR A 61 -17.71 -9.31 -8.05
C THR A 61 -17.10 -8.42 -9.14
N GLY A 62 -16.25 -9.01 -9.98
CA GLY A 62 -15.53 -8.29 -11.03
C GLY A 62 -14.26 -7.57 -10.57
N MET A 63 -13.97 -7.54 -9.27
CA MET A 63 -12.78 -6.91 -8.68
C MET A 63 -11.96 -7.91 -7.88
N TYR A 64 -10.64 -7.76 -7.87
CA TYR A 64 -9.77 -8.52 -6.96
C TYR A 64 -9.64 -7.81 -5.61
N THR A 65 -9.77 -8.57 -4.54
CA THR A 65 -9.25 -8.23 -3.21
C THR A 65 -7.84 -8.79 -3.07
N VAL A 66 -6.90 -7.99 -2.59
CA VAL A 66 -5.52 -8.43 -2.35
C VAL A 66 -5.34 -8.79 -0.88
N LEU A 67 -4.85 -9.98 -0.59
CA LEU A 67 -4.33 -10.32 0.74
C LEU A 67 -2.82 -10.04 0.73
N ALA A 68 -2.34 -9.18 1.63
CA ALA A 68 -0.95 -8.78 1.72
C ALA A 68 -0.39 -9.16 3.10
N PHE A 69 0.55 -10.11 3.11
CA PHE A 69 1.21 -10.57 4.33
C PHE A 69 2.37 -9.66 4.75
N GLU A 70 2.90 -9.90 5.95
CA GLU A 70 4.02 -9.16 6.50
C GLU A 70 5.27 -9.25 5.59
N GLU A 71 6.23 -8.35 5.77
CA GLU A 71 7.47 -8.41 5.02
C GLU A 71 8.26 -9.68 5.38
N GLY A 72 8.79 -10.35 4.35
CA GLY A 72 9.52 -11.61 4.51
C GLY A 72 8.66 -12.83 4.84
N GLU A 73 7.33 -12.70 4.96
CA GLU A 73 6.40 -13.83 5.12
C GLU A 73 5.96 -14.37 3.74
N ARG A 74 6.00 -15.69 3.57
CA ARG A 74 5.80 -16.37 2.28
C ARG A 74 4.67 -17.40 2.35
N VAL A 75 3.70 -17.27 1.45
CA VAL A 75 2.60 -18.21 1.22
C VAL A 75 3.15 -19.56 0.77
N GLN A 76 2.69 -20.60 1.45
CA GLN A 76 2.98 -22.00 1.17
C GLN A 76 1.74 -22.71 0.58
N GLY A 77 0.54 -22.32 1.01
CA GLY A 77 -0.71 -22.92 0.52
C GLY A 77 -1.94 -22.06 0.74
N VAL A 78 -2.93 -22.24 -0.14
CA VAL A 78 -4.24 -21.57 -0.07
C VAL A 78 -5.32 -22.62 -0.29
N TYR A 79 -6.25 -22.72 0.65
CA TYR A 79 -7.31 -23.72 0.65
C TYR A 79 -8.64 -23.00 0.82
N LEU A 80 -9.49 -23.02 -0.21
CA LEU A 80 -10.85 -22.49 -0.16
C LEU A 80 -11.85 -23.65 -0.21
N SER A 81 -12.97 -23.54 0.50
CA SER A 81 -13.98 -24.60 0.53
C SER A 81 -14.76 -24.70 -0.79
N ASP A 82 -14.98 -23.57 -1.47
CA ASP A 82 -15.62 -23.52 -2.77
C ASP A 82 -14.74 -22.80 -3.80
N THR A 83 -13.94 -23.57 -4.53
CA THR A 83 -13.12 -23.07 -5.66
C THR A 83 -13.87 -23.07 -6.99
N ALA A 84 -15.11 -23.57 -7.02
CA ALA A 84 -15.95 -23.54 -8.22
C ALA A 84 -16.61 -22.17 -8.42
N ARG A 85 -16.84 -21.42 -7.33
CA ARG A 85 -17.43 -20.07 -7.35
C ARG A 85 -16.45 -18.96 -6.94
N TRP A 86 -15.27 -19.32 -6.46
CA TRP A 86 -14.19 -18.40 -6.07
C TRP A 86 -12.89 -18.72 -6.77
N GLN A 87 -12.19 -17.67 -7.18
CA GLN A 87 -10.88 -17.76 -7.81
C GLN A 87 -9.83 -17.05 -6.96
N PHE A 88 -8.64 -17.64 -6.90
CA PHE A 88 -7.47 -17.00 -6.32
C PHE A 88 -6.22 -17.17 -7.19
N HIS A 89 -5.24 -16.29 -6.98
CA HIS A 89 -3.91 -16.38 -7.58
C HIS A 89 -2.86 -15.91 -6.57
N VAL A 90 -1.83 -16.74 -6.34
CA VAL A 90 -0.67 -16.35 -5.51
C VAL A 90 0.33 -15.64 -6.41
N ALA A 91 0.73 -14.42 -6.04
CA ALA A 91 1.72 -13.65 -6.77
C ALA A 91 3.10 -14.34 -6.75
N GLY A 92 3.95 -14.00 -7.73
CA GLY A 92 5.30 -14.58 -7.84
C GLY A 92 6.21 -14.29 -6.65
N ASP A 93 5.97 -13.20 -5.92
CA ASP A 93 6.68 -12.87 -4.68
C ASP A 93 6.30 -13.78 -3.50
N LYS A 94 5.26 -14.60 -3.66
CA LYS A 94 4.64 -15.44 -2.62
C LYS A 94 4.18 -14.66 -1.38
N ARG A 95 4.01 -13.35 -1.46
CA ARG A 95 3.56 -12.50 -0.35
C ARG A 95 2.16 -11.94 -0.58
N HIS A 96 1.72 -11.90 -1.82
CA HIS A 96 0.38 -11.42 -2.16
C HIS A 96 -0.51 -12.54 -2.72
N ILE A 97 -1.80 -12.48 -2.38
CA ILE A 97 -2.84 -13.31 -2.98
C ILE A 97 -3.92 -12.39 -3.56
N PHE A 98 -4.29 -12.61 -4.81
CA PHE A 98 -5.45 -11.98 -5.44
C PHE A 98 -6.62 -12.93 -5.31
N ILE A 99 -7.75 -12.47 -4.76
CA ILE A 99 -8.97 -13.27 -4.61
C ILE A 99 -10.18 -12.54 -5.16
N ARG A 100 -11.08 -13.25 -5.84
CA ARG A 100 -12.36 -12.70 -6.29
C ARG A 100 -13.45 -13.79 -6.38
N PRO A 101 -14.71 -13.43 -6.17
CA PRO A 101 -15.81 -14.30 -6.56
C PRO A 101 -16.05 -14.25 -8.09
N PHE A 102 -16.66 -15.31 -8.64
CA PHE A 102 -17.09 -15.30 -10.05
C PHE A 102 -18.31 -14.41 -10.29
N ALA A 103 -18.56 -14.06 -11.55
CA ALA A 103 -19.59 -13.10 -11.94
C ALA A 103 -21.02 -13.52 -11.52
N ASP A 104 -21.27 -14.81 -11.49
CA ASP A 104 -22.57 -15.45 -11.31
C ASP A 104 -22.90 -15.82 -9.86
N ILE A 105 -21.99 -15.57 -8.90
CA ILE A 105 -22.18 -16.02 -7.51
C ILE A 105 -23.33 -15.29 -6.76
N GLY A 106 -23.72 -14.09 -7.21
CA GLY A 106 -24.66 -13.21 -6.50
C GLY A 106 -24.06 -12.45 -5.30
N VAL A 107 -24.86 -11.60 -4.65
CA VAL A 107 -24.44 -10.83 -3.45
C VAL A 107 -24.73 -11.64 -2.18
N GLY A 108 -23.83 -11.58 -1.19
CA GLY A 108 -24.01 -12.24 0.12
C GLY A 108 -23.66 -13.73 0.15
N ALA A 109 -22.95 -14.24 -0.85
CA ALA A 109 -22.45 -15.60 -0.85
C ALA A 109 -21.20 -15.72 0.02
N PHE A 110 -21.14 -16.77 0.84
CA PHE A 110 -20.03 -17.02 1.75
C PHE A 110 -19.10 -18.14 1.26
N ASN A 111 -17.84 -18.06 1.67
CA ASN A 111 -16.87 -19.15 1.55
C ASN A 111 -15.87 -19.08 2.71
N SER A 112 -15.32 -20.22 3.11
CA SER A 112 -14.23 -20.30 4.09
C SER A 112 -12.91 -20.53 3.39
N GLY A 113 -11.85 -19.98 3.97
CA GLY A 113 -10.49 -20.19 3.46
C GLY A 113 -9.45 -20.29 4.56
N THR A 114 -8.41 -21.05 4.29
CA THR A 114 -7.20 -21.10 5.10
C THR A 114 -6.00 -20.76 4.22
N VAL A 115 -5.20 -19.77 4.65
CA VAL A 115 -3.89 -19.50 4.06
C VAL A 115 -2.82 -19.95 5.04
N ILE A 116 -1.88 -20.75 4.55
CA ILE A 116 -0.71 -21.20 5.31
C ILE A 116 0.51 -20.50 4.72
N THR A 117 1.26 -19.82 5.58
CA THR A 117 2.56 -19.22 5.27
C THR A 117 3.68 -19.96 6.01
N ASP A 118 4.92 -19.52 5.81
CA ASP A 118 6.07 -19.98 6.58
C ASP A 118 6.12 -19.48 8.02
N ARG A 119 5.29 -18.48 8.39
CA ARG A 119 5.25 -17.93 9.75
C ARG A 119 3.92 -18.18 10.47
N ARG A 120 2.80 -18.19 9.75
CA ARG A 120 1.45 -18.10 10.33
C ARG A 120 0.40 -18.85 9.53
N VAL A 121 -0.75 -19.02 10.17
CA VAL A 121 -1.99 -19.49 9.56
C VAL A 121 -3.01 -18.37 9.65
N TYR A 122 -3.77 -18.18 8.57
CA TYR A 122 -4.85 -17.22 8.49
C TYR A 122 -6.16 -17.93 8.19
N GLN A 123 -7.11 -17.84 9.12
CA GLN A 123 -8.48 -18.31 8.92
C GLN A 123 -9.31 -17.18 8.34
N LEU A 124 -9.97 -17.42 7.21
CA LEU A 124 -10.70 -16.42 6.45
C LEU A 124 -12.17 -16.79 6.34
N VAL A 125 -13.03 -15.78 6.45
CA VAL A 125 -14.41 -15.82 5.96
C VAL A 125 -14.56 -14.82 4.82
N LEU A 126 -14.93 -15.31 3.65
CA LEU A 126 -15.12 -14.54 2.43
C LEU A 126 -16.60 -14.26 2.24
N GLU A 127 -16.94 -13.05 1.83
CA GLU A 127 -18.32 -12.66 1.52
C GLU A 127 -18.35 -11.87 0.21
N SER A 128 -19.21 -12.28 -0.74
CA SER A 128 -19.38 -11.55 -2.00
C SER A 128 -20.20 -10.27 -1.79
N ARG A 129 -19.73 -9.18 -2.41
CA ARG A 129 -20.32 -7.84 -2.32
C ARG A 129 -20.78 -7.32 -3.68
N GLY A 130 -21.88 -6.57 -3.65
CA GLY A 130 -22.44 -5.88 -4.80
C GLY A 130 -21.64 -4.66 -5.24
N GLU A 131 -22.03 -4.06 -6.37
CA GLU A 131 -21.35 -2.91 -6.97
C GLU A 131 -21.39 -1.64 -6.11
N ASN A 132 -22.47 -1.47 -5.33
CA ASN A 132 -22.69 -0.30 -4.48
C ASN A 132 -22.50 -0.62 -2.99
N GLU A 133 -21.80 -1.73 -2.67
CA GLU A 133 -21.54 -2.18 -1.30
C GLU A 133 -20.07 -2.07 -0.92
N ARG A 134 -19.84 -1.79 0.38
CA ARG A 134 -18.49 -1.79 0.95
C ARG A 134 -17.77 -3.11 0.72
N TRP A 135 -16.52 -3.00 0.28
CA TRP A 135 -15.67 -4.14 -0.01
C TRP A 135 -14.20 -3.79 0.28
N HIS A 136 -13.35 -4.81 0.37
CA HIS A 136 -11.92 -4.65 0.63
C HIS A 136 -11.14 -4.68 -0.69
N GLN A 137 -10.42 -3.62 -1.01
CA GLN A 137 -9.39 -3.68 -2.06
C GLN A 137 -8.21 -4.52 -1.59
N ARG A 138 -7.85 -4.35 -0.32
CA ARG A 138 -6.74 -5.03 0.31
C ARG A 138 -7.11 -5.38 1.73
N VAL A 139 -6.67 -6.55 2.15
CA VAL A 139 -6.59 -6.97 3.53
C VAL A 139 -5.12 -7.20 3.86
N SER A 140 -4.66 -6.61 4.95
CA SER A 140 -3.32 -6.82 5.49
C SER A 140 -3.38 -7.00 7.00
N TRP A 141 -2.28 -7.46 7.59
CA TRP A 141 -2.18 -7.68 9.03
C TRP A 141 -0.99 -6.94 9.60
N TYR A 142 -1.15 -6.44 10.82
CA TYR A 142 -0.04 -6.06 11.68
C TYR A 142 0.08 -7.06 12.82
N ILE A 143 1.27 -7.18 13.36
CA ILE A 143 1.62 -8.21 14.32
C ILE A 143 1.82 -7.53 15.66
N PRO A 144 0.91 -7.74 16.62
CA PRO A 144 1.09 -7.20 17.96
C PRO A 144 2.42 -7.68 18.55
N GLY A 145 3.22 -6.76 19.10
CA GLY A 145 4.49 -7.09 19.75
C GLY A 145 5.72 -7.13 18.84
N ALA A 146 5.59 -7.32 17.53
CA ALA A 146 6.74 -7.52 16.64
C ALA A 146 7.77 -6.36 16.65
N ALA A 147 7.31 -5.12 16.79
CA ALA A 147 8.19 -3.95 16.88
C ALA A 147 9.04 -3.95 18.17
N PHE A 148 8.55 -4.56 19.25
CA PHE A 148 9.32 -4.70 20.49
C PHE A 148 10.37 -5.80 20.34
N ASP A 149 10.00 -6.93 19.75
CA ASP A 149 10.90 -8.06 19.52
C ASP A 149 12.08 -7.67 18.62
N GLU A 150 11.84 -6.85 17.58
CA GLU A 150 12.88 -6.35 16.68
C GLU A 150 13.87 -5.40 17.39
N LEU A 151 13.36 -4.52 18.27
CA LEU A 151 14.20 -3.63 19.07
C LEU A 151 15.06 -4.39 20.08
N GLU A 152 14.51 -5.42 20.72
CA GLU A 152 15.28 -6.28 21.63
C GLU A 152 16.34 -7.08 20.88
N ALA A 153 15.99 -7.65 19.73
CA ALA A 153 16.94 -8.39 18.89
C ALA A 153 18.10 -7.50 18.40
N ALA A 154 17.81 -6.25 18.04
CA ALA A 154 18.82 -5.28 17.61
C ALA A 154 19.73 -4.79 18.76
N GLN A 155 19.33 -4.94 20.02
CA GLN A 155 20.13 -4.57 21.19
C GLN A 155 21.04 -5.69 21.70
N VAL A 156 20.78 -6.94 21.32
CA VAL A 156 21.52 -8.13 21.76
C VAL A 156 22.54 -8.62 20.72
N GLY A 157 22.53 -8.07 19.51
CA GLY A 157 23.51 -8.33 18.43
C GLY A 157 24.61 -7.28 18.36
#